data_AF-A0A1E3PC58-F1
#
_entry.id   AF-A0A1E3PC58-F1
#
_cell.length_a   1.000
_cell.length_b   1.000
_cell.length_c   1.000
_cell.angle_alpha   90.00
_cell.angle_beta   90.00
_cell.angle_gamma   90.00
#
_symmetry.space_group_name_H-M   'P 1'
#
loop_
_entity.id
_entity.type
_entity.pdbx_description
1 polymer ?
#
loop_
_entity_poly.entity_id
_entity_poly.type
_entity_poly.pdbx_seq_one_letter_code
_entity_poly.pdbx_strand_id
1 'polypeptide(L)'
;MAVEFEKKELYGGAIVTKVPVGLIDASDLRQIPDTQEVFLNPSENTRDYTQLNKDDSIIVDLMERIDGDDTEAIREHFSEISALNDTSNSWKLVSIDDAPNKLNSKAYIGTGVEPALKWGRDESKGLDYKPTLVVVLGIIRLKKVDTDVLVTQNVLISDEDELKDLEKLQGAESSESEENRAAKRISLAKTVVKEAISNLTVEDWNLFG
;
A
#
# COMPACT_ATOMS: atom_id res chain seq x y z
N MET A 1 2.82 19.88 -7.50
CA MET A 1 1.43 19.88 -7.99
C MET A 1 0.74 18.68 -7.36
N ALA A 2 -0.59 18.57 -7.26
CA ALA A 2 -1.18 17.34 -6.74
C ALA A 2 -0.88 16.16 -7.67
N VAL A 3 -0.78 14.93 -7.13
CA VAL A 3 -0.64 13.72 -7.94
C VAL A 3 -1.84 13.60 -8.88
N GLU A 4 -1.57 13.36 -10.16
CA GLU A 4 -2.60 13.15 -11.18
C GLU A 4 -2.91 11.65 -11.32
N PHE A 5 -4.16 11.33 -11.65
CA PHE A 5 -4.65 9.96 -11.73
C PHE A 5 -5.27 9.67 -13.10
N GLU A 6 -5.09 8.43 -13.57
CA GLU A 6 -5.72 7.92 -14.79
C GLU A 6 -6.58 6.69 -14.49
N LYS A 7 -7.58 6.44 -15.36
CA LYS A 7 -8.38 5.21 -15.31
C LYS A 7 -7.49 4.03 -15.68
N LYS A 8 -7.52 2.97 -14.89
CA LYS A 8 -6.83 1.71 -15.19
C LYS A 8 -7.81 0.55 -15.19
N GLU A 9 -7.70 -0.28 -16.22
CA GLU A 9 -8.38 -1.56 -16.34
C GLU A 9 -7.48 -2.65 -15.76
N LEU A 10 -8.08 -3.51 -14.92
CA LEU A 10 -7.45 -4.60 -14.19
C LEU A 10 -8.13 -5.91 -14.58
N TYR A 11 -7.38 -7.02 -14.56
CA TYR A 11 -7.88 -8.37 -14.83
C TYR A 11 -8.64 -8.45 -16.16
N GLY A 12 -8.02 -7.94 -17.23
CA GLY A 12 -8.64 -7.88 -18.56
C GLY A 12 -9.84 -6.93 -18.66
N GLY A 13 -9.95 -5.96 -17.74
CA GLY A 13 -11.04 -4.97 -17.71
C GLY A 13 -12.25 -5.38 -16.86
N ALA A 14 -12.20 -6.53 -16.20
CA ALA A 14 -13.26 -6.95 -15.27
C ALA A 14 -13.37 -6.05 -14.04
N ILE A 15 -12.26 -5.43 -13.63
CA ILE A 15 -12.23 -4.39 -12.61
C ILE A 15 -11.66 -3.11 -13.22
N VAL A 16 -12.22 -1.97 -12.82
CA VAL A 16 -11.72 -0.64 -13.18
C VAL A 16 -11.42 0.13 -11.90
N THR A 17 -10.30 0.85 -11.89
CA THR A 17 -9.95 1.78 -10.82
C THR A 17 -9.19 2.99 -11.35
N LYS A 18 -8.58 3.77 -10.47
CA LYS A 18 -7.61 4.80 -10.81
C LYS A 18 -6.27 4.56 -10.14
N VAL A 19 -5.21 4.86 -10.87
CA VAL A 19 -3.83 4.82 -10.38
C VAL A 19 -3.11 6.12 -10.77
N PRO A 20 -2.00 6.48 -10.12
CA PRO A 20 -1.17 7.60 -10.54
C PRO A 20 -0.76 7.50 -12.01
N VAL A 21 -0.71 8.64 -12.70
CA VAL A 21 -0.31 8.69 -14.11
C VAL A 21 1.14 8.23 -14.28
N GLY A 22 1.38 7.44 -15.34
CA GLY A 22 2.74 7.15 -15.81
C GLY A 22 3.43 6.00 -15.10
N LEU A 23 2.67 5.15 -14.39
CA LEU A 23 3.19 3.90 -13.84
C LEU A 23 3.40 2.84 -14.93
N ILE A 24 4.40 2.00 -14.73
CA ILE A 24 4.66 0.82 -15.57
C ILE A 24 3.93 -0.38 -15.00
N ASP A 25 3.29 -1.15 -15.88
CA ASP A 25 2.72 -2.45 -15.54
C ASP A 25 3.83 -3.50 -15.42
N ALA A 26 3.95 -4.15 -14.26
CA ALA A 26 5.01 -5.13 -14.05
C ALA A 26 4.83 -6.38 -14.92
N SER A 27 3.60 -6.66 -15.37
CA SER A 27 3.30 -7.79 -16.26
C SER A 27 3.97 -7.67 -17.64
N ASP A 28 4.25 -6.45 -18.09
CA ASP A 28 5.02 -6.17 -19.32
C ASP A 28 6.49 -6.59 -19.19
N LEU A 29 7.01 -6.69 -17.96
CA LEU A 29 8.41 -6.98 -17.67
C LEU A 29 8.63 -8.43 -17.25
N ARG A 30 7.66 -9.01 -16.53
CA ARG A 30 7.75 -10.36 -15.97
C ARG A 30 6.36 -10.93 -15.70
N GLN A 31 6.27 -12.26 -15.60
CA GLN A 31 5.05 -12.87 -15.09
C GLN A 31 4.81 -12.49 -13.63
N ILE A 32 3.54 -12.20 -13.32
CA ILE A 32 3.01 -11.95 -11.98
C ILE A 32 1.86 -12.96 -11.72
N PRO A 33 1.48 -13.21 -10.46
CA PRO A 33 0.33 -14.05 -10.15
C PRO A 33 -0.95 -13.54 -10.83
N ASP A 34 -1.83 -14.45 -11.26
CA ASP A 34 -3.07 -14.10 -11.97
C ASP A 34 -4.04 -13.28 -11.12
N THR A 35 -3.94 -13.38 -9.79
CA THR A 35 -4.73 -12.60 -8.83
C THR A 35 -4.18 -11.21 -8.59
N GLN A 36 -3.03 -10.86 -9.19
CA GLN A 36 -2.32 -9.62 -8.93
C GLN A 36 -2.22 -8.72 -10.16
N GLU A 37 -2.29 -7.42 -9.89
CA GLU A 37 -1.93 -6.34 -10.80
C GLU A 37 -0.89 -5.46 -10.10
N VAL A 38 0.29 -5.31 -10.70
CA VAL A 38 1.44 -4.67 -10.04
C VAL A 38 1.93 -3.49 -10.87
N PHE A 39 1.98 -2.31 -10.25
CA PHE A 39 2.41 -1.07 -10.87
C PHE A 39 3.69 -0.55 -10.22
N LEU A 40 4.65 -0.16 -11.06
CA LEU A 40 5.96 0.33 -10.69
C LEU A 40 6.13 1.78 -11.12
N ASN A 41 6.78 2.59 -10.29
CA ASN A 41 7.12 3.95 -10.68
C ASN A 41 8.45 3.98 -11.45
N PRO A 42 8.47 4.43 -12.72
CA PRO A 42 9.71 4.52 -13.49
C PRO A 42 10.58 5.73 -13.14
N SER A 43 10.05 6.68 -12.36
CA SER A 43 10.72 7.94 -12.04
C SER A 43 11.82 7.74 -10.99
N GLU A 44 12.85 8.57 -11.03
CA GLU A 44 13.88 8.58 -9.99
C GLU A 44 13.35 9.16 -8.66
N ASN A 45 14.05 8.83 -7.56
CA ASN A 45 13.69 9.35 -6.23
C ASN A 45 13.73 10.88 -6.20
N THR A 46 12.75 11.48 -5.55
CA THR A 46 12.55 12.92 -5.49
C THR A 46 12.23 13.38 -4.07
N ARG A 47 12.53 14.66 -3.79
CA ARG A 47 12.11 15.36 -2.56
C ARG A 47 10.83 16.19 -2.78
N ASP A 48 10.22 16.07 -3.96
CA ASP A 48 8.86 16.52 -4.18
C ASP A 48 7.89 15.47 -3.64
N TYR A 49 7.43 15.68 -2.41
CA TYR A 49 6.51 14.80 -1.70
C TYR A 49 5.09 14.73 -2.29
N THR A 50 4.88 15.30 -3.47
CA THR A 50 3.65 15.11 -4.26
C THR A 50 3.81 14.05 -5.35
N GLN A 51 5.01 13.46 -5.47
CA GLN A 51 5.34 12.44 -6.46
C GLN A 51 5.82 11.15 -5.78
N LEU A 52 5.60 10.03 -6.46
CA LEU A 52 6.10 8.72 -6.02
C LEU A 52 7.62 8.64 -6.25
N ASN A 53 8.29 7.83 -5.44
CA ASN A 53 9.69 7.46 -5.59
C ASN A 53 9.85 6.14 -6.38
N LYS A 54 11.04 5.88 -6.89
CA LYS A 54 11.37 4.72 -7.74
C LYS A 54 11.04 3.39 -7.10
N ASP A 55 11.27 3.29 -5.80
CA ASP A 55 11.07 2.08 -5.01
C ASP A 55 9.64 1.96 -4.47
N ASP A 56 8.75 2.90 -4.81
CA ASP A 56 7.33 2.79 -4.48
C ASP A 56 6.63 1.89 -5.49
N SER A 57 5.77 0.99 -4.99
CA SER A 57 4.97 0.09 -5.83
C SER A 57 3.52 0.06 -5.39
N ILE A 58 2.60 -0.14 -6.32
CA ILE A 58 1.18 -0.35 -6.04
C ILE A 58 0.83 -1.77 -6.49
N ILE A 59 0.13 -2.51 -5.65
CA ILE A 59 -0.33 -3.87 -5.93
C ILE A 59 -1.84 -3.90 -5.69
N VAL A 60 -2.60 -4.38 -6.65
CA VAL A 60 -3.98 -4.82 -6.44
C VAL A 60 -3.98 -6.34 -6.40
N ASP A 61 -4.57 -6.94 -5.37
CA ASP A 61 -4.61 -8.40 -5.20
C ASP A 61 -6.02 -8.87 -4.85
N LEU A 62 -6.44 -10.00 -5.42
CA LEU A 62 -7.70 -10.66 -5.12
C LEU A 62 -7.44 -11.83 -4.17
N MET A 63 -7.69 -11.59 -2.88
CA MET A 63 -7.45 -12.56 -1.82
C MET A 63 -8.75 -13.23 -1.39
N GLU A 64 -8.63 -14.45 -0.85
CA GLU A 64 -9.75 -15.08 -0.14
C GLU A 64 -10.18 -14.18 1.02
N ARG A 65 -11.50 -14.07 1.21
CA ARG A 65 -12.04 -13.26 2.30
C ARG A 65 -11.71 -13.87 3.65
N ILE A 66 -11.13 -13.08 4.54
CA ILE A 66 -10.83 -13.53 5.91
C ILE A 66 -12.14 -13.62 6.71
N ASP A 67 -12.34 -14.73 7.43
CA ASP A 67 -13.49 -14.87 8.30
C ASP A 67 -13.41 -13.96 9.54
N GLY A 68 -14.55 -13.44 9.98
CA GLY A 68 -14.64 -12.62 11.19
C GLY A 68 -14.77 -11.11 10.94
N ASP A 69 -14.36 -10.33 11.93
CA ASP A 69 -14.53 -8.88 11.99
C ASP A 69 -13.78 -8.15 10.87
N ASP A 70 -14.38 -7.05 10.39
CA ASP A 70 -13.84 -6.27 9.28
C ASP A 70 -12.47 -5.64 9.58
N THR A 71 -12.25 -5.18 10.82
CA THR A 71 -10.98 -4.58 11.23
C THR A 71 -9.92 -5.61 11.61
N GLU A 72 -10.32 -6.80 12.01
CA GLU A 72 -9.40 -7.93 12.19
C GLU A 72 -8.92 -8.48 10.84
N ALA A 73 -9.76 -8.48 9.80
CA ALA A 73 -9.36 -8.91 8.47
C ALA A 73 -8.19 -8.09 7.90
N ILE A 74 -8.24 -6.75 7.99
CA ILE A 74 -7.10 -5.93 7.53
C ILE A 74 -5.84 -6.18 8.38
N ARG A 75 -5.99 -6.45 9.67
CA ARG A 75 -4.87 -6.77 10.57
C ARG A 75 -4.21 -8.09 10.18
N GLU A 76 -4.99 -9.10 9.85
CA GLU A 76 -4.51 -10.41 9.43
C GLU A 76 -3.79 -10.32 8.07
N HIS A 77 -4.34 -9.59 7.10
CA HIS A 77 -3.64 -9.32 5.83
C HIS A 77 -2.29 -8.62 6.03
N PHE A 78 -2.18 -7.66 6.96
CA PHE A 78 -0.86 -7.09 7.33
C PHE A 78 0.08 -8.15 7.94
N SER A 79 -0.45 -9.03 8.79
CA SER A 79 0.31 -10.12 9.40
C SER A 79 0.88 -11.06 8.33
N GLU A 80 0.07 -11.46 7.35
CA GLU A 80 0.50 -12.29 6.23
C GLU A 80 1.57 -11.61 5.37
N ILE A 81 1.38 -10.34 5.01
CA ILE A 81 2.38 -9.55 4.27
C ILE A 81 3.71 -9.50 5.04
N SER A 82 3.66 -9.24 6.36
CA SER A 82 4.87 -9.20 7.19
C SER A 82 5.55 -10.58 7.29
N ALA A 83 4.77 -11.67 7.27
CA ALA A 83 5.34 -13.02 7.27
C ALA A 83 6.09 -13.31 5.97
N LEU A 84 5.58 -12.85 4.83
CA LEU A 84 6.27 -12.95 3.54
C LEU A 84 7.58 -12.14 3.50
N ASN A 85 7.68 -11.09 4.30
CA ASN A 85 8.86 -10.24 4.41
C ASN A 85 9.83 -10.63 5.54
N ASP A 86 9.59 -11.77 6.21
CA ASP A 86 10.36 -12.24 7.38
C ASP A 86 10.35 -11.26 8.58
N THR A 87 9.26 -10.49 8.72
CA THR A 87 9.09 -9.41 9.72
C THR A 87 7.91 -9.65 10.68
N SER A 88 7.38 -10.87 10.78
CA SER A 88 6.21 -11.21 11.62
C SER A 88 6.29 -10.73 13.08
N ASN A 89 7.50 -10.59 13.63
CA ASN A 89 7.72 -10.17 15.03
C ASN A 89 8.11 -8.70 15.19
N SER A 90 8.19 -7.93 14.11
CA SER A 90 8.75 -6.57 14.10
C SER A 90 7.90 -5.53 13.37
N TRP A 91 6.85 -5.93 12.68
CA TRP A 91 5.89 -5.00 12.10
C TRP A 91 4.98 -4.36 13.16
N LYS A 92 4.43 -3.18 12.84
CA LYS A 92 3.47 -2.46 13.68
C LYS A 92 2.36 -1.88 12.83
N LEU A 93 1.13 -2.02 13.32
CA LEU A 93 -0.02 -1.30 12.79
C LEU A 93 -0.08 0.11 13.42
N VAL A 94 -0.14 1.14 12.58
CA VAL A 94 -0.15 2.55 12.99
C VAL A 94 -1.58 3.09 13.05
N SER A 95 -2.37 2.89 11.99
CA SER A 95 -3.77 3.33 11.95
C SER A 95 -4.62 2.38 11.11
N ILE A 96 -5.93 2.38 11.37
CA ILE A 96 -6.97 1.87 10.49
C ILE A 96 -8.06 2.94 10.44
N ASP A 97 -8.45 3.33 9.23
CA ASP A 97 -9.46 4.33 8.95
C ASP A 97 -10.54 3.72 8.02
N ASP A 98 -11.82 4.09 8.18
CA ASP A 98 -12.87 3.71 7.22
C ASP A 98 -12.57 4.30 5.83
N ALA A 99 -12.90 3.54 4.78
CA ALA A 99 -12.69 3.97 3.40
C ALA A 99 -14.01 4.01 2.60
N PRO A 100 -14.28 5.08 1.82
CA PRO A 100 -15.40 5.12 0.92
C PRO A 100 -15.15 4.20 -0.29
N ASN A 101 -16.21 3.55 -0.81
CA ASN A 101 -16.16 2.75 -2.03
C ASN A 101 -17.52 2.76 -2.75
N LYS A 102 -17.53 2.36 -4.02
CA LYS A 102 -18.74 2.31 -4.86
C LYS A 102 -19.49 0.97 -4.82
N LEU A 103 -18.93 -0.03 -4.13
CA LEU A 103 -19.39 -1.43 -4.17
C LEU A 103 -20.33 -1.79 -3.03
N ASN A 104 -20.81 -0.79 -2.26
CA ASN A 104 -21.67 -0.97 -1.09
C ASN A 104 -21.17 -2.10 -0.16
N SER A 105 -19.85 -2.14 0.02
CA SER A 105 -19.13 -3.14 0.79
C SER A 105 -18.30 -2.47 1.87
N LYS A 106 -17.87 -3.23 2.87
CA LYS A 106 -17.02 -2.69 3.93
C LYS A 106 -15.61 -2.48 3.39
N ALA A 107 -15.02 -1.33 3.71
CA ALA A 107 -13.70 -0.98 3.23
C ALA A 107 -12.94 -0.14 4.25
N TYR A 108 -11.62 -0.35 4.30
CA TYR A 108 -10.72 0.28 5.26
C TYR A 108 -9.40 0.61 4.59
N ILE A 109 -8.68 1.58 5.14
CA ILE A 109 -7.28 1.86 4.82
C ILE A 109 -6.49 1.79 6.11
N GLY A 110 -5.50 0.91 6.14
CA GLY A 110 -4.55 0.79 7.23
C GLY A 110 -3.17 1.27 6.84
N THR A 111 -2.37 1.65 7.83
CA THR A 111 -0.95 1.94 7.66
C THR A 111 -0.16 1.05 8.61
N GLY A 112 0.68 0.20 8.03
CA GLY A 112 1.64 -0.63 8.74
C GLY A 112 3.07 -0.16 8.46
N VAL A 113 3.97 -0.47 9.39
CA VAL A 113 5.40 -0.21 9.25
C VAL A 113 6.18 -1.44 9.67
N GLU A 114 7.26 -1.74 8.95
CA GLU A 114 8.16 -2.83 9.28
C GLU A 114 9.59 -2.55 8.81
N PRO A 115 10.61 -3.20 9.42
CA PRO A 115 11.98 -3.08 8.94
C PRO A 115 12.10 -3.56 7.49
N ALA A 116 12.75 -2.77 6.63
CA ALA A 116 13.05 -3.23 5.27
C ALA A 116 14.30 -4.12 5.29
N LEU A 117 14.11 -5.44 5.20
CA LEU A 117 15.19 -6.43 5.16
C LEU A 117 15.62 -6.69 3.71
N LYS A 118 16.93 -6.81 3.46
CA LYS A 118 17.45 -7.27 2.15
C LYS A 118 17.94 -8.71 2.30
N TRP A 119 17.30 -9.65 1.60
CA TRP A 119 17.60 -11.08 1.69
C TRP A 119 17.55 -11.65 3.12
N GLY A 120 16.57 -11.21 3.91
CA GLY A 120 16.42 -11.62 5.32
C GLY A 120 17.52 -11.11 6.25
N ARG A 121 18.35 -10.16 5.81
CA ARG A 121 19.42 -9.56 6.62
C ARG A 121 19.07 -8.13 7.00
N ASP A 122 19.40 -7.80 8.25
CA ASP A 122 19.35 -6.44 8.76
C ASP A 122 20.52 -5.64 8.13
N GLU A 123 20.20 -4.83 7.11
CA GLU A 123 21.15 -3.94 6.42
C GLU A 123 21.50 -2.71 7.27
N SER A 124 20.87 -2.49 8.43
CA SER A 124 21.31 -1.45 9.36
C SER A 124 22.66 -1.74 10.01
N LYS A 125 23.25 -2.92 9.78
CA LYS A 125 24.59 -3.25 10.26
C LYS A 125 25.63 -2.28 9.66
N GLY A 126 26.01 -1.29 10.46
CA GLY A 126 26.97 -0.26 10.09
C GLY A 126 26.33 1.07 9.64
N LEU A 127 25.01 1.17 9.69
CA LEU A 127 24.26 2.42 9.54
C LEU A 127 23.81 2.91 10.91
N ASP A 128 23.73 4.23 11.07
CA ASP A 128 23.12 4.85 12.26
C ASP A 128 21.57 4.80 12.22
N TYR A 129 20.99 4.25 11.14
CA TYR A 129 19.55 4.18 10.91
C TYR A 129 19.13 2.87 10.22
N LYS A 130 17.83 2.54 10.32
CA LYS A 130 17.25 1.31 9.74
C LYS A 130 16.25 1.66 8.63
N PRO A 131 16.51 1.27 7.36
CA PRO A 131 15.50 1.37 6.31
C PRO A 131 14.18 0.73 6.76
N THR A 132 13.08 1.42 6.49
CA THR A 132 11.74 1.02 6.94
C THR A 132 10.81 0.96 5.74
N LEU A 133 10.07 -0.13 5.63
CA LEU A 133 8.96 -0.24 4.69
C LEU A 133 7.70 0.25 5.37
N VAL A 134 7.08 1.28 4.80
CA VAL A 134 5.71 1.64 5.14
C VAL A 134 4.80 0.96 4.13
N VAL A 135 3.78 0.26 4.65
CA VAL A 135 2.76 -0.40 3.85
C VAL A 135 1.43 0.30 4.11
N VAL A 136 0.87 0.93 3.08
CA VAL A 136 -0.51 1.44 3.13
C VAL A 136 -1.40 0.42 2.43
N LEU A 137 -2.33 -0.17 3.17
CA LEU A 137 -3.18 -1.26 2.69
C LEU A 137 -4.64 -0.79 2.69
N GLY A 138 -5.24 -0.74 1.50
CA GLY A 138 -6.68 -0.62 1.31
C GLY A 138 -7.32 -2.00 1.16
N ILE A 139 -8.51 -2.19 1.73
CA ILE A 139 -9.29 -3.43 1.59
C ILE A 139 -10.72 -3.09 1.20
N ILE A 140 -11.31 -3.84 0.26
CA ILE A 140 -12.76 -3.87 0.00
C ILE A 140 -13.24 -5.32 0.18
N ARG A 141 -14.18 -5.52 1.11
CA ARG A 141 -14.66 -6.84 1.51
C ARG A 141 -15.89 -7.28 0.72
N LEU A 142 -15.70 -8.01 -0.37
CA LEU A 142 -16.76 -8.45 -1.28
C LEU A 142 -17.42 -9.75 -0.80
N LYS A 143 -18.28 -9.64 0.22
CA LYS A 143 -18.97 -10.79 0.83
C LYS A 143 -19.77 -11.67 -0.17
N LYS A 144 -20.22 -11.13 -1.30
CA LYS A 144 -21.04 -11.89 -2.27
C LYS A 144 -20.26 -12.95 -3.04
N VAL A 145 -18.94 -12.80 -3.09
CA VAL A 145 -18.02 -13.63 -3.88
C VAL A 145 -16.81 -14.07 -3.03
N ASP A 146 -16.97 -14.01 -1.69
CA ASP A 146 -15.96 -14.43 -0.71
C ASP A 146 -14.53 -13.94 -1.02
N THR A 147 -14.40 -12.70 -1.49
CA THR A 147 -13.12 -12.07 -1.87
C THR A 147 -12.86 -10.81 -1.06
N ASP A 148 -11.64 -10.64 -0.57
CA ASP A 148 -11.09 -9.36 -0.12
C ASP A 148 -10.22 -8.77 -1.24
N VAL A 149 -10.61 -7.62 -1.78
CA VAL A 149 -9.81 -6.89 -2.78
C VAL A 149 -8.84 -6.00 -2.04
N LEU A 150 -7.54 -6.26 -2.17
CA LEU A 150 -6.49 -5.50 -1.53
C LEU A 150 -5.88 -4.50 -2.51
N VAL A 151 -5.61 -3.28 -2.04
CA VAL A 151 -4.79 -2.29 -2.73
C VAL A 151 -3.66 -1.89 -1.81
N THR A 152 -2.45 -2.37 -2.11
CA THR A 152 -1.26 -2.13 -1.29
C THR A 152 -0.37 -1.11 -1.98
N GLN A 153 0.04 -0.07 -1.26
CA GLN A 153 1.17 0.76 -1.65
C GLN A 153 2.34 0.54 -0.70
N ASN A 154 3.44 0.07 -1.27
CA ASN A 154 4.73 -0.05 -0.59
C ASN A 154 5.48 1.27 -0.75
N VAL A 155 5.96 1.82 0.37
CA VAL A 155 6.73 3.05 0.42
C VAL A 155 8.02 2.77 1.19
N LEU A 156 9.13 2.66 0.47
CA LEU A 156 10.44 2.51 1.09
C LEU A 156 10.90 3.86 1.64
N ILE A 157 11.21 3.90 2.94
CA ILE A 157 11.85 5.03 3.61
C ILE A 157 13.27 4.61 3.97
N SER A 158 14.23 5.18 3.25
CA SER A 158 15.67 4.89 3.41
C SER A 158 16.56 6.12 3.50
N ASP A 159 16.02 7.32 3.22
CA ASP A 159 16.71 8.59 3.48
C ASP A 159 16.73 8.87 4.99
N GLU A 160 17.88 9.31 5.49
CA GLU A 160 18.12 9.50 6.92
C GLU A 160 17.20 10.56 7.54
N ASP A 161 16.93 11.66 6.83
CA ASP A 161 16.07 12.72 7.33
C ASP A 161 14.60 12.25 7.40
N GLU A 162 14.17 11.46 6.41
CA GLU A 162 12.84 10.84 6.41
C GLU A 162 12.69 9.81 7.52
N LEU A 163 13.72 9.01 7.80
CA LEU A 163 13.72 8.05 8.91
C LEU A 163 13.63 8.74 10.27
N LYS A 164 14.41 9.80 10.50
CA LYS A 164 14.31 10.62 11.72
C LYS A 164 12.92 11.20 11.90
N ASP A 165 12.30 11.64 10.80
CA ASP A 165 10.94 12.17 10.82
C ASP A 165 9.89 11.07 11.04
N LEU A 166 10.12 9.85 10.53
CA LEU A 166 9.27 8.68 10.79
C LEU A 166 9.32 8.24 12.26
N GLU A 167 10.49 8.24 12.88
CA GLU A 167 10.65 7.91 14.31
C GLU A 167 9.87 8.87 15.21
N LYS A 168 9.84 10.17 14.88
CA LYS A 168 9.03 11.17 15.60
C LYS A 168 7.53 10.87 15.52
N LEU A 169 7.05 10.38 14.38
CA LEU A 169 5.63 9.99 14.21
C LEU A 169 5.26 8.77 15.07
N GLN A 170 6.22 7.87 15.31
CA GLN A 170 6.02 6.67 16.13
C GLN A 170 6.23 6.92 17.63
N GLY A 171 6.83 8.05 18.01
CA GLY A 171 7.11 8.43 19.39
C GLY A 171 5.95 9.13 20.10
N ALA A 172 6.11 9.39 21.40
CA ALA A 172 5.13 10.09 22.24
C ALA A 172 5.02 11.61 21.96
N GLU A 173 5.90 12.16 21.12
CA GLU A 173 5.85 13.53 20.61
C GLU A 173 5.19 13.58 19.22
N SER A 174 4.05 12.90 19.07
CA SER A 174 3.25 12.85 17.85
C SER A 174 2.60 14.21 17.54
N SER A 175 3.43 15.18 17.15
CA SER A 175 2.98 16.36 16.43
C SER A 175 3.14 16.09 14.94
N GLU A 176 2.01 15.88 14.26
CA GLU A 176 1.96 15.94 12.80
C GLU A 176 2.31 17.37 12.37
N SER A 177 3.59 17.62 12.12
CA SER A 177 4.03 18.83 11.45
C SER A 177 3.76 18.68 9.96
N GLU A 178 3.16 19.70 9.34
CA GLU A 178 3.03 19.80 7.88
C GLU A 178 4.40 19.80 7.17
N GLU A 179 5.51 19.91 7.90
CA GLU A 179 6.87 19.81 7.36
C GLU A 179 7.46 18.40 7.44
N ASN A 180 6.89 17.49 8.25
CA ASN A 180 7.42 16.14 8.46
C ASN A 180 7.47 15.36 7.14
N ARG A 181 8.67 14.96 6.72
CA ARG A 181 8.90 14.37 5.40
C ARG A 181 8.26 12.98 5.27
N ALA A 182 8.40 12.14 6.30
CA ALA A 182 7.77 10.82 6.33
C ALA A 182 6.25 10.92 6.32
N ALA A 183 5.67 11.87 7.06
CA ALA A 183 4.23 12.11 7.08
C ALA A 183 3.73 12.43 5.68
N LYS A 184 4.44 13.30 4.92
CA LYS A 184 4.06 13.60 3.53
C LYS A 184 4.12 12.38 2.61
N ARG A 185 5.15 11.53 2.74
CA ARG A 185 5.25 10.25 1.99
C ARG A 185 4.06 9.34 2.31
N ILE A 186 3.71 9.19 3.58
CA ILE A 186 2.57 8.39 4.05
C ILE A 186 1.24 8.99 3.57
N SER A 187 1.07 10.31 3.65
CA SER A 187 -0.14 11.00 3.20
C SER A 187 -0.35 10.89 1.70
N LEU A 188 0.71 10.97 0.90
CA LEU A 188 0.63 10.71 -0.53
C LEU A 188 0.17 9.26 -0.78
N ALA A 189 0.75 8.28 -0.08
CA ALA A 189 0.37 6.89 -0.25
C ALA A 189 -1.08 6.59 0.17
N LYS A 190 -1.52 7.14 1.32
CA LYS A 190 -2.93 7.11 1.73
C LYS A 190 -3.84 7.74 0.67
N THR A 191 -3.42 8.83 0.03
CA THR A 191 -4.19 9.47 -1.04
C THR A 191 -4.33 8.55 -2.25
N VAL A 192 -3.24 7.91 -2.68
CA VAL A 192 -3.22 6.99 -3.81
C VAL A 192 -4.10 5.77 -3.56
N VAL A 193 -3.92 5.09 -2.42
CA VAL A 193 -4.75 3.93 -2.04
C VAL A 193 -6.22 4.33 -1.91
N LYS A 194 -6.51 5.49 -1.30
CA LYS A 194 -7.88 6.00 -1.19
C LYS A 194 -8.51 6.27 -2.54
N GLU A 195 -7.80 6.89 -3.48
CA GLU A 195 -8.34 7.16 -4.81
C GLU A 195 -8.64 5.86 -5.57
N ALA A 196 -7.77 4.85 -5.45
CA ALA A 196 -7.99 3.53 -6.02
C ALA A 196 -9.23 2.84 -5.40
N ILE A 197 -9.29 2.72 -4.08
CA ILE A 197 -10.43 2.09 -3.37
C ILE A 197 -11.75 2.82 -3.65
N SER A 198 -11.74 4.16 -3.63
CA SER A 198 -12.94 4.98 -3.83
C SER A 198 -13.50 4.90 -5.25
N ASN A 199 -12.64 4.64 -6.23
CA ASN A 199 -13.02 4.59 -7.64
C ASN A 199 -13.18 3.17 -8.19
N LEU A 200 -12.83 2.14 -7.42
CA LEU A 200 -12.90 0.76 -7.85
C LEU A 200 -14.35 0.35 -8.16
N THR A 201 -14.55 -0.19 -9.36
CA THR A 201 -15.79 -0.81 -9.82
C THR A 201 -15.50 -2.20 -10.38
N VAL A 202 -16.48 -3.09 -10.24
CA VAL A 202 -16.47 -4.43 -10.86
C VAL A 202 -17.40 -4.36 -12.07
N GLU A 203 -16.83 -4.41 -13.26
CA GLU A 203 -17.54 -4.37 -14.54
C GLU A 203 -17.98 -5.76 -14.99
N ASP A 204 -17.21 -6.81 -14.65
CA ASP A 204 -17.56 -8.21 -14.90
C ASP A 204 -17.40 -9.05 -13.63
N TRP A 205 -18.53 -9.49 -13.07
CA TRP A 205 -18.56 -10.33 -11.86
C TRP A 205 -18.22 -11.80 -12.13
N ASN A 206 -18.17 -12.24 -13.40
CA ASN A 206 -17.74 -13.61 -13.72
C ASN A 206 -16.24 -13.83 -13.42
N LEU A 207 -15.48 -12.77 -13.16
CA LEU A 207 -14.11 -12.83 -12.68
C LEU A 207 -13.95 -13.74 -11.44
N PHE A 208 -14.96 -13.79 -10.58
CA PHE A 208 -14.90 -14.52 -9.31
C PHE A 208 -15.41 -15.98 -9.38
N GLY A 209 -15.74 -16.48 -10.58
CA GLY A 209 -16.22 -17.85 -10.81
C GLY A 209 -17.71 -18.00 -11.07
#